data_AF-A0A7Y9BQK7-F1
#
_entry.id   AF-A0A7Y9BQK7-F1
#
_cell.length_a   1.000
_cell.length_b   1.000
_cell.length_c   1.000
_cell.angle_alpha   90.00
_cell.angle_beta   90.00
_cell.angle_gamma   90.00
#
_symmetry.space_group_name_H-M   'P 1'
#
loop_
_entity.id
_entity.type
_entity.pdbx_description
1 polymer ?
#
loop_
_entity_poly.entity_id
_entity_poly.type
_entity_poly.pdbx_seq_one_letter_code
_entity_poly.pdbx_strand_id
1 'polypeptide(L)'
;PGRARLLRPAVLAAAGLAGAALLVAYGPYPLSMVGMPGEKVSNMAPPTLALLCHGLWLVGAVELLAAPAGRLLARPRAWRGVVAANGIAMTAFLWHLTAMLAVYAAQLALGMRLPEPASAAWWAQVPVRLLLAAALTGLLVAVFRRFEAPASAP
;
A
#
# COMPACT_ATOMS: atom_id res chain seq x y z
N PRO A 1 30.57 -5.98 8.97
CA PRO A 1 29.19 -5.93 9.50
C PRO A 1 28.33 -7.08 8.94
N GLY A 2 28.17 -8.14 9.74
CA GLY A 2 27.42 -9.34 9.34
C GLY A 2 25.94 -9.01 9.19
N ARG A 3 25.42 -9.09 7.96
CA ARG A 3 23.96 -9.04 7.75
C ARG A 3 23.37 -10.28 8.41
N ALA A 4 22.56 -10.08 9.45
CA ALA A 4 21.70 -11.12 9.98
C ALA A 4 20.72 -11.55 8.87
N ARG A 5 21.10 -12.55 8.07
CA ARG A 5 20.19 -13.15 7.10
C ARG A 5 19.24 -14.03 7.88
N LEU A 6 17.94 -13.80 7.73
CA LEU A 6 16.96 -14.77 8.18
C LEU A 6 17.27 -16.10 7.49
N LEU A 7 17.41 -17.17 8.28
CA LEU A 7 17.76 -18.49 7.76
C LEU A 7 16.65 -19.08 6.87
N ARG A 8 15.39 -18.65 7.08
CA ARG A 8 14.20 -19.14 6.36
C ARG A 8 13.14 -18.04 6.18
N PRO A 9 13.39 -17.01 5.36
CA PRO A 9 12.45 -15.89 5.16
C PRO A 9 11.12 -16.36 4.53
N ALA A 10 11.14 -17.43 3.73
CA ALA A 10 9.93 -18.07 3.19
C ALA A 10 9.03 -18.68 4.27
N VAL A 11 9.62 -19.30 5.30
CA VAL A 11 8.85 -19.87 6.41
C VAL A 11 8.25 -18.74 7.25
N LEU A 12 9.01 -17.68 7.49
CA LEU A 12 8.49 -16.50 8.19
C LEU A 12 7.34 -15.84 7.43
N ALA A 13 7.49 -15.67 6.10
CA ALA A 13 6.46 -15.11 5.24
C ALA A 13 5.19 -15.99 5.24
N ALA A 14 5.34 -17.29 5.01
CA ALA A 14 4.22 -18.23 4.94
C ALA A 14 3.52 -18.36 6.29
N ALA A 15 4.26 -18.46 7.40
CA ALA A 15 3.69 -18.55 8.74
C ALA A 15 3.00 -17.24 9.16
N GLY A 16 3.57 -16.08 8.82
CA GLY A 16 2.94 -14.78 9.05
C GLY A 16 1.64 -14.62 8.27
N LEU A 17 1.62 -15.01 6.99
CA LEU A 17 0.42 -14.94 6.14
C LEU A 17 -0.65 -15.92 6.63
N ALA A 18 -0.27 -17.16 6.91
CA ALA A 18 -1.19 -18.17 7.43
C ALA A 18 -1.74 -17.76 8.80
N GLY A 19 -0.90 -17.23 9.69
CA GLY A 19 -1.32 -16.71 10.99
C GLY A 19 -2.30 -15.55 10.85
N ALA A 20 -2.02 -14.57 9.99
CA ALA A 20 -2.94 -13.46 9.74
C ALA A 20 -4.26 -13.94 9.14
N ALA A 21 -4.22 -14.85 8.16
CA ALA A 21 -5.41 -15.41 7.53
C ALA A 21 -6.27 -16.22 8.52
N LEU A 22 -5.66 -17.05 9.35
CA LEU A 22 -6.37 -17.83 10.36
C LEU A 22 -6.96 -16.95 11.47
N LEU A 23 -6.24 -15.91 11.90
CA LEU A 23 -6.73 -14.98 12.93
C LEU A 23 -7.89 -14.11 12.45
N VAL A 24 -7.95 -13.81 11.15
CA VAL A 24 -9.08 -13.09 10.53
C VAL A 24 -10.23 -14.05 10.20
N ALA A 25 -9.94 -15.28 9.75
CA ALA A 25 -10.97 -16.24 9.35
C ALA A 25 -11.64 -16.95 10.55
N TYR A 26 -10.90 -17.21 11.63
CA TYR A 26 -11.35 -18.00 12.79
C TYR A 26 -11.30 -17.22 14.11
N GLY A 27 -10.65 -16.06 14.17
CA GLY A 27 -10.51 -15.23 15.36
C GLY A 27 -11.29 -13.92 15.27
N PRO A 28 -11.44 -13.16 16.39
CA PRO A 28 -12.36 -12.03 16.51
C PRO A 28 -11.91 -10.75 15.77
N TYR A 29 -10.91 -10.83 14.90
CA TYR A 29 -10.26 -9.67 14.31
C TYR A 29 -10.89 -9.30 12.97
N PRO A 30 -11.17 -8.00 12.73
CA PRO A 30 -11.76 -7.57 11.47
C PRO A 30 -10.82 -7.77 10.28
N LEU A 31 -11.42 -7.88 9.09
CA LEU A 31 -10.72 -7.89 7.80
C LEU A 31 -9.95 -6.59 7.56
N SER A 32 -10.46 -5.46 8.08
CA SER A 32 -9.79 -4.17 7.93
C SER A 32 -8.59 -4.08 8.86
N MET A 33 -7.40 -3.91 8.27
CA MET A 33 -6.17 -3.61 9.01
C MET A 33 -6.06 -2.12 9.39
N VAL A 34 -7.08 -1.33 9.03
CA VAL A 34 -7.23 0.09 9.39
C VAL A 34 -8.54 0.25 10.17
N GLY A 35 -8.58 1.09 11.19
CA GLY A 35 -9.82 1.34 11.93
C GLY A 35 -10.92 1.89 11.01
N MET A 36 -12.01 1.14 10.83
CA MET A 36 -13.16 1.55 10.04
C MET A 36 -14.33 1.96 10.95
N PRO A 37 -15.09 3.02 10.62
CA PRO A 37 -16.32 3.35 11.32
C PRO A 37 -17.31 2.16 11.24
N GLY A 38 -17.70 1.61 12.38
CA GLY A 38 -18.64 0.48 12.47
C GLY A 38 -18.03 -0.85 12.95
N GLU A 39 -16.70 -0.96 13.03
CA GLU A 39 -16.05 -2.14 13.62
C GLU A 39 -15.89 -1.98 15.14
N LYS A 40 -16.34 -2.99 15.91
CA LYS A 40 -16.29 -2.97 17.40
C LYS A 40 -14.86 -3.00 17.96
N VAL A 41 -13.89 -3.47 17.16
CA VAL A 41 -12.47 -3.61 17.53
C VAL A 41 -11.64 -3.11 16.36
N SER A 42 -10.63 -2.28 16.63
CA SER A 42 -9.68 -1.82 15.61
C SER A 42 -8.40 -2.63 15.71
N ASN A 43 -7.92 -3.20 14.60
CA ASN A 43 -6.62 -3.86 14.54
C ASN A 43 -5.43 -2.93 14.90
N MET A 44 -5.67 -1.62 14.93
CA MET A 44 -4.69 -0.58 15.22
C MET A 44 -4.78 -0.03 16.65
N ALA A 45 -5.79 -0.42 17.45
CA ALA A 45 -6.01 0.14 18.78
C ALA A 45 -6.71 -0.86 19.72
N PRO A 46 -5.95 -1.68 20.49
CA PRO A 46 -4.49 -1.88 20.48
C PRO A 46 -4.01 -2.75 19.29
N PRO A 47 -2.71 -2.71 18.90
CA PRO A 47 -2.18 -3.51 17.80
C PRO A 47 -2.37 -5.02 18.05
N THR A 48 -3.08 -5.67 17.14
CA THR A 48 -3.52 -7.06 17.34
C THR A 48 -2.48 -8.07 16.87
N LEU A 49 -2.63 -9.33 17.31
CA LEU A 49 -1.79 -10.43 16.83
C LEU A 49 -1.89 -10.60 15.30
N ALA A 50 -3.03 -10.26 14.70
CA ALA A 50 -3.19 -10.26 13.24
C ALA A 50 -2.24 -9.25 12.56
N LEU A 51 -2.10 -8.05 13.13
CA LEU A 51 -1.18 -7.03 12.63
C LEU A 51 0.28 -7.47 12.80
N LEU A 52 0.62 -8.13 13.91
CA LEU A 52 1.96 -8.71 14.13
C LEU A 52 2.27 -9.79 13.08
N CYS A 53 1.35 -10.74 12.86
CA CYS A 53 1.50 -11.78 11.84
C CYS A 53 1.64 -11.18 10.42
N HIS A 54 0.89 -10.13 10.11
CA HIS A 54 1.02 -9.39 8.85
C HIS A 54 2.39 -8.72 8.73
N GLY A 55 2.91 -8.13 9.81
CA GLY A 55 4.28 -7.58 9.86
C GLY A 55 5.34 -8.65 9.59
N LEU A 56 5.21 -9.84 10.17
CA LEU A 56 6.11 -10.97 9.91
C LEU A 56 6.04 -11.42 8.45
N TRP A 57 4.84 -11.42 7.85
CA TRP A 57 4.68 -11.68 6.42
C TRP A 57 5.44 -10.67 5.57
N LEU A 58 5.25 -9.37 5.83
CA LEU A 58 5.93 -8.30 5.11
C LEU A 58 7.46 -8.38 5.23
N VAL A 59 7.97 -8.62 6.45
CA VAL A 59 9.42 -8.77 6.70
C VAL A 59 9.98 -9.98 5.92
N GLY A 60 9.31 -11.13 5.98
CA GLY A 60 9.72 -12.32 5.22
C GLY A 60 9.69 -12.09 3.70
N ALA A 61 8.67 -11.39 3.20
CA ALA A 61 8.54 -11.04 1.78
C ALA A 61 9.67 -10.08 1.32
N VAL A 62 9.99 -9.06 2.11
CA VAL A 62 11.09 -8.13 1.82
C VAL A 62 12.43 -8.85 1.77
N GLU A 63 12.70 -9.75 2.73
CA GLU A 63 13.94 -10.53 2.74
C GLU A 63 14.06 -11.49 1.55
N LEU A 64 12.96 -12.10 1.11
CA LEU A 64 12.92 -12.89 -0.13
C LEU A 64 13.21 -12.03 -1.37
N LEU A 65 12.67 -10.81 -1.40
CA LEU A 65 12.83 -9.88 -2.51
C LEU A 65 14.16 -9.11 -2.47
N ALA A 66 14.89 -9.13 -1.36
CA ALA A 66 16.12 -8.35 -1.19
C ALA A 66 17.21 -8.72 -2.21
N ALA A 67 17.38 -10.01 -2.50
CA ALA A 67 18.35 -10.48 -3.49
C ALA A 67 17.98 -10.09 -4.93
N PRO A 68 16.77 -10.37 -5.45
CA PRO A 68 16.39 -9.92 -6.79
C PRO A 68 16.29 -8.39 -6.90
N ALA A 69 15.79 -7.70 -5.88
CA ALA A 69 15.76 -6.24 -5.84
C ALA A 69 17.16 -5.64 -5.91
N GLY A 70 18.13 -6.18 -5.16
CA GLY A 70 19.53 -5.75 -5.24
C GLY A 70 20.12 -5.88 -6.64
N ARG A 71 19.83 -6.98 -7.35
CA ARG A 71 20.25 -7.18 -8.76
C ARG A 71 19.59 -6.17 -9.70
N LEU A 72 18.32 -5.85 -9.48
CA LEU A 72 17.60 -4.87 -10.29
C LEU A 72 18.14 -3.46 -10.04
N LEU A 73 18.36 -3.08 -8.77
CA LEU A 73 18.84 -1.76 -8.37
C LEU A 73 20.31 -1.52 -8.74
N ALA A 74 21.10 -2.57 -9.00
CA ALA A 74 22.42 -2.43 -9.60
C ALA A 74 22.37 -1.79 -11.01
N ARG A 75 21.20 -1.80 -11.68
CA ARG A 75 21.02 -1.14 -12.98
C ARG A 75 20.77 0.36 -12.78
N PRO A 76 21.55 1.26 -13.41
CA PRO A 76 21.39 2.71 -13.25
C PRO A 76 19.98 3.22 -13.58
N ARG A 77 19.30 2.60 -14.57
CA ARG A 77 17.92 2.96 -14.94
C ARG A 77 16.92 2.69 -13.81
N ALA A 78 17.04 1.54 -13.15
CA ALA A 78 16.17 1.17 -12.03
C ALA A 78 16.44 2.07 -10.82
N TRP A 79 17.72 2.32 -10.52
CA TRP A 79 18.10 3.23 -9.44
C TRP A 79 17.57 4.65 -9.64
N ARG A 80 17.70 5.20 -10.86
CA ARG A 80 17.12 6.50 -11.20
C ARG A 80 15.60 6.54 -10.98
N GLY A 81 14.90 5.45 -11.30
CA GLY A 81 13.47 5.32 -11.02
C GLY A 81 13.15 5.43 -9.53
N VAL A 82 13.93 4.76 -8.67
CA VAL A 82 13.77 4.84 -7.21
C VAL A 82 14.03 6.26 -6.69
N VAL A 83 15.11 6.91 -7.14
CA VAL A 83 15.41 8.29 -6.73
C VAL A 83 14.32 9.25 -7.15
N ALA A 84 13.81 9.13 -8.39
CA ALA A 84 12.71 9.94 -8.88
C ALA A 84 11.41 9.68 -8.10
N ALA A 85 11.09 8.42 -7.80
CA ALA A 85 9.93 8.04 -7.00
C ALA A 85 10.02 8.58 -5.57
N ASN A 86 11.20 8.50 -4.95
CA ASN A 86 11.44 9.05 -3.61
C ASN A 86 11.20 10.56 -3.57
N GLY A 87 11.60 11.28 -4.63
CA GLY A 87 11.38 12.72 -4.76
C GLY A 87 9.91 13.14 -4.84
N ILE A 88 8.98 12.22 -5.12
CA ILE A 88 7.53 12.50 -5.18
C ILE A 88 6.72 11.72 -4.14
N ALA A 89 7.39 10.88 -3.33
CA ALA A 89 6.72 9.92 -2.47
C ALA A 89 5.87 10.60 -1.41
N MET A 90 6.37 11.70 -0.81
CA MET A 90 5.65 12.43 0.22
C MET A 90 4.39 13.12 -0.34
N THR A 91 4.50 13.78 -1.49
CA THR A 91 3.37 14.40 -2.20
C THR A 91 2.33 13.36 -2.56
N ALA A 92 2.76 12.25 -3.17
CA ALA A 92 1.86 11.18 -3.56
C ALA A 92 1.14 10.61 -2.32
N PHE A 93 1.86 10.41 -1.22
CA PHE A 93 1.28 9.97 0.05
C PHE A 93 0.22 10.95 0.58
N LEU A 94 0.46 12.25 0.52
CA LEU A 94 -0.52 13.25 0.96
C LEU A 94 -1.76 13.30 0.07
N TRP A 95 -1.61 13.18 -1.25
CA TRP A 95 -2.68 13.44 -2.21
C TRP A 95 -3.45 12.21 -2.68
N HIS A 96 -2.92 10.99 -2.54
CA HIS A 96 -3.57 9.81 -3.11
C HIS A 96 -4.94 9.50 -2.52
N LEU A 97 -5.14 9.69 -1.21
CA LEU A 97 -6.44 9.50 -0.56
C LEU A 97 -7.45 10.55 -1.04
N THR A 98 -7.03 11.80 -1.17
CA THR A 98 -7.85 12.89 -1.72
C THR A 98 -8.24 12.60 -3.17
N ALA A 99 -7.30 12.14 -3.99
CA ALA A 99 -7.56 11.72 -5.36
C ALA A 99 -8.58 10.57 -5.40
N MET A 100 -8.43 9.58 -4.53
CA MET A 100 -9.37 8.47 -4.45
C MET A 100 -10.78 8.96 -4.08
N LEU A 101 -10.88 9.83 -3.07
CA LEU A 101 -12.15 10.39 -2.65
C LEU A 101 -12.81 11.20 -3.78
N ALA A 102 -12.02 11.97 -4.53
CA ALA A 102 -12.50 12.72 -5.69
C ALA A 102 -13.04 11.80 -6.80
N VAL A 103 -12.37 10.67 -7.05
CA VAL A 103 -12.89 9.64 -7.97
C VAL A 103 -14.23 9.10 -7.48
N TYR A 104 -14.35 8.71 -6.20
CA TYR A 104 -15.63 8.25 -5.66
C TYR A 104 -16.73 9.32 -5.75
N ALA A 105 -16.40 10.57 -5.43
CA ALA A 105 -17.34 11.69 -5.53
C ALA A 105 -17.82 11.89 -6.98
N ALA A 106 -16.91 11.81 -7.95
CA ALA A 106 -17.27 11.88 -9.37
C ALA A 106 -18.15 10.69 -9.78
N GLN A 107 -17.87 9.49 -9.29
CA GLN A 107 -18.71 8.33 -9.59
C GLN A 107 -20.14 8.50 -9.07
N LEU A 108 -20.29 9.01 -7.84
CA LEU A 108 -21.58 9.32 -7.24
C LEU A 108 -22.30 10.43 -8.00
N ALA A 109 -21.60 11.50 -8.40
CA ALA A 109 -22.16 12.61 -9.17
C ALA A 109 -22.66 12.18 -10.55
N LEU A 110 -22.00 11.19 -11.16
CA LEU A 110 -22.42 10.57 -12.43
C LEU A 110 -23.56 9.55 -12.25
N GLY A 111 -24.09 9.38 -11.03
CA GLY A 111 -25.16 8.43 -10.73
C GLY A 111 -24.75 6.97 -10.79
N MET A 112 -23.44 6.67 -10.79
CA MET A 112 -22.97 5.29 -10.79
C MET A 112 -23.23 4.64 -9.43
N ARG A 113 -23.90 3.49 -9.44
CA ARG A 113 -24.11 2.69 -8.24
C ARG A 113 -22.77 2.08 -7.79
N LEU A 114 -22.42 2.25 -6.52
CA LEU A 114 -21.32 1.51 -5.92
C LEU A 114 -21.79 0.07 -5.71
N PRO A 115 -21.19 -0.91 -6.41
CA PRO A 115 -21.57 -2.31 -6.27
C PRO A 115 -21.22 -2.82 -4.87
N GLU A 116 -21.92 -3.87 -4.44
CA GLU A 116 -21.66 -4.52 -3.16
C GLU A 116 -20.19 -4.94 -3.05
N PRO A 117 -19.54 -4.74 -1.88
CA PRO A 117 -18.16 -5.14 -1.66
C PRO A 117 -17.93 -6.62 -2.03
N ALA A 118 -16.78 -6.92 -2.65
CA ALA A 118 -16.40 -8.25 -3.10
C ALA A 118 -17.30 -8.91 -4.17
N SER A 119 -18.27 -8.20 -4.74
CA SER A 119 -19.02 -8.67 -5.92
C SER A 119 -18.18 -8.65 -7.21
N ALA A 120 -18.61 -9.39 -8.24
CA ALA A 120 -17.95 -9.38 -9.55
C ALA A 120 -17.95 -7.98 -10.19
N ALA A 121 -19.06 -7.24 -10.04
CA ALA A 121 -19.17 -5.86 -10.50
C ALA A 121 -18.20 -4.92 -9.76
N TRP A 122 -17.99 -5.15 -8.45
CA TRP A 122 -16.99 -4.43 -7.68
C TRP A 122 -15.59 -4.66 -8.23
N TRP A 123 -15.22 -5.93 -8.43
CA TRP A 123 -13.92 -6.30 -9.01
C TRP A 123 -13.71 -5.72 -10.41
N ALA A 124 -14.74 -5.69 -11.27
CA ALA A 124 -14.64 -5.07 -12.59
C ALA A 124 -14.34 -3.56 -12.50
N GLN A 125 -14.88 -2.87 -11.49
CA GLN A 125 -14.65 -1.44 -11.29
C GLN A 125 -13.32 -1.13 -10.57
N VAL A 126 -12.71 -2.08 -9.86
CA VAL A 126 -11.47 -1.83 -9.09
C VAL A 126 -10.32 -1.36 -9.99
N PRO A 127 -9.97 -2.05 -11.10
CA PRO A 127 -8.88 -1.61 -11.98
C PRO A 127 -9.10 -0.20 -12.51
N VAL A 128 -10.31 0.10 -12.97
CA VAL A 128 -10.66 1.43 -13.50
C VAL A 128 -10.53 2.51 -12.42
N ARG A 129 -11.08 2.27 -11.23
CA ARG A 129 -10.97 3.20 -10.09
C ARG A 129 -9.52 3.45 -9.69
N LEU A 130 -8.72 2.40 -9.58
CA LEU A 130 -7.30 2.51 -9.23
C LEU A 130 -6.50 3.26 -10.31
N LEU A 131 -6.79 3.02 -11.59
CA LEU A 131 -6.15 3.74 -12.69
C LEU A 131 -6.50 5.23 -12.66
N LEU A 132 -7.78 5.57 -12.46
CA LEU A 132 -8.22 6.97 -12.35
C LEU A 132 -7.61 7.65 -11.13
N ALA A 133 -7.60 6.99 -9.98
CA ALA A 133 -7.00 7.52 -8.75
C ALA A 133 -5.49 7.71 -8.91
N ALA A 134 -4.78 6.77 -9.53
CA ALA A 134 -3.36 6.89 -9.82
C ALA A 134 -3.07 8.03 -10.81
N ALA A 135 -3.88 8.18 -11.86
CA ALA A 135 -3.76 9.27 -12.82
C ALA A 135 -3.99 10.64 -12.16
N LEU A 136 -5.03 10.77 -11.35
CA LEU A 136 -5.33 12.00 -10.62
C LEU A 136 -4.26 12.30 -9.56
N THR A 137 -3.75 11.29 -8.85
CA THR A 137 -2.61 11.45 -7.94
C THR A 137 -1.38 11.93 -8.70
N GLY A 138 -1.08 11.35 -9.87
CA GLY A 138 0.03 11.76 -10.72
C GLY A 138 -0.11 13.21 -11.20
N LEU A 139 -1.33 13.64 -11.53
CA LEU A 139 -1.63 15.04 -11.87
C LEU A 139 -1.37 15.96 -10.68
N LEU A 140 -1.88 15.62 -9.49
CA LEU A 140 -1.67 16.41 -8.27
C LEU A 140 -0.18 16.50 -7.94
N VAL A 141 0.55 15.39 -7.99
CA VAL A 141 2.01 15.37 -7.84
C VAL A 141 2.68 16.31 -8.86
N ALA A 142 2.30 16.25 -10.14
CA ALA A 142 2.89 17.13 -11.16
C ALA A 142 2.63 18.62 -10.86
N VAL A 143 1.44 18.96 -10.37
CA VAL A 143 1.07 20.33 -9.99
C VAL A 143 1.82 20.80 -8.74
N PHE A 144 1.95 19.95 -7.72
CA PHE A 144 2.54 20.32 -6.43
C PHE A 144 4.06 20.18 -6.36
N ARG A 145 4.68 19.35 -7.21
CA ARG A 145 6.15 19.22 -7.32
C ARG A 145 6.87 20.55 -7.53
N ARG A 146 6.21 21.55 -8.14
CA ARG A 146 6.77 22.90 -8.32
C ARG A 146 7.13 23.57 -6.99
N PHE A 147 6.46 23.20 -5.90
CA PHE A 147 6.68 23.76 -4.55
C PHE A 147 7.69 22.97 -3.71
N GLU A 148 8.08 21.78 -4.18
CA GLU A 148 9.00 20.87 -3.49
C GLU A 148 10.42 20.91 -4.07
N ALA A 149 10.63 21.66 -5.15
CA ALA A 149 11.96 21.88 -5.70
C ALA A 149 12.84 22.53 -4.62
N PRO A 150 13.99 21.94 -4.25
CA PRO A 150 14.91 22.55 -3.30
C PRO A 150 15.24 23.95 -3.79
N ALA A 151 15.09 24.95 -2.92
CA ALA A 151 15.62 26.28 -3.21
C ALA A 151 17.10 26.12 -3.58
N SER A 152 17.51 26.71 -4.70
CA SER A 152 18.91 26.70 -5.12
C SER A 152 19.76 27.19 -3.95
N ALA A 153 20.66 26.34 -3.45
CA ALA A 153 21.60 26.75 -2.41
C ALA A 153 22.38 27.97 -2.93
N PRO A 154 22.54 29.04 -2.12
CA PRO A 154 23.25 30.25 -2.52
C PRO A 154 24.73 29.99 -2.79
#